data_AF-A0A3Q9NIY8-F1
#
_entry.id   AF-A0A3Q9NIY8-F1
#
_cell.length_a   1.000
_cell.length_b   1.000
_cell.length_c   1.000
_cell.angle_alpha   90.00
_cell.angle_beta   90.00
_cell.angle_gamma   90.00
#
_symmetry.space_group_name_H-M   'P 1'
#
loop_
_entity.id
_entity.type
_entity.pdbx_description
1 polymer ?
#
loop_
_entity_poly.entity_id
_entity_poly.type
_entity_poly.pdbx_seq_one_letter_code
_entity_poly.pdbx_strand_id
1 'polypeptide(L)'
;MIPEKVFKEIVARAKNQWPDDKEMQRYCISEEKEGYNKLQSIDFGDLENLKDEFIKSALESFEHWTEIFDSVESELSAYREFLAFSADGVAHEVIEEWKAEAKEKYEDYYAGQLEFLENKSQKHASIIATRQQIDPIKSLLIELEQIVGNECYNGNIQNYGSWGELESEGRQFRYPVKFYSGSEERKRRTVSPDIPSEELITGYYAFGANELNIYRALFKVVSHLREKYDLKV
;
A
#
# COMPACT_ATOMS: atom_id res chain seq x y z
N MET A 1 39.46 17.73 -9.71
CA MET A 1 40.68 16.93 -9.45
C MET A 1 40.42 16.11 -8.21
N ILE A 2 40.63 14.79 -8.25
CA ILE A 2 40.27 13.90 -7.13
C ILE A 2 41.32 14.05 -6.01
N PRO A 3 40.91 14.23 -4.74
CA PRO A 3 41.83 14.31 -3.62
C PRO A 3 42.74 13.08 -3.53
N GLU A 4 44.01 13.29 -3.16
CA GLU A 4 45.01 12.23 -3.13
C GLU A 4 44.63 11.08 -2.18
N LYS A 5 43.98 11.41 -1.05
CA LYS A 5 43.47 10.42 -0.09
C LYS A 5 42.44 9.49 -0.73
N VAL A 6 41.42 10.07 -1.37
CA VAL A 6 40.35 9.33 -2.07
C VAL A 6 40.94 8.47 -3.19
N PHE A 7 41.88 9.03 -3.98
CA PHE A 7 42.51 8.26 -5.04
C PHE A 7 43.33 7.07 -4.52
N LYS A 8 44.02 7.23 -3.38
CA LYS A 8 44.74 6.11 -2.73
C LYS A 8 43.79 5.02 -2.25
N GLU A 9 42.63 5.37 -1.70
CA GLU A 9 41.59 4.43 -1.27
C GLU A 9 41.04 3.63 -2.46
N ILE A 10 40.67 4.30 -3.56
CA ILE A 10 40.22 3.68 -4.82
C ILE A 10 41.25 2.66 -5.34
N VAL A 11 42.52 3.07 -5.40
CA VAL A 11 43.60 2.19 -5.89
C VAL A 11 43.81 0.99 -4.96
N ALA A 12 43.71 1.19 -3.63
CA ALA A 12 43.86 0.12 -2.66
C ALA A 12 42.74 -0.92 -2.79
N ARG A 13 41.49 -0.46 -2.93
CA ARG A 13 40.32 -1.32 -3.11
C ARG A 13 40.41 -2.14 -4.39
N ALA A 14 40.72 -1.50 -5.53
CA ALA A 14 40.87 -2.19 -6.80
C ALA A 14 41.95 -3.29 -6.76
N LYS A 15 43.09 -3.02 -6.10
CA LYS A 15 44.16 -4.02 -5.91
C LYS A 15 43.76 -5.16 -4.99
N ASN A 16 42.95 -4.89 -3.96
CA ASN A 16 42.48 -5.92 -3.04
C ASN A 16 41.47 -6.85 -3.72
N GLN A 17 40.55 -6.29 -4.51
CA GLN A 17 39.52 -7.05 -5.21
C GLN A 17 40.08 -7.84 -6.41
N TRP A 18 41.08 -7.28 -7.10
CA TRP A 18 41.69 -7.87 -8.29
C TRP A 18 43.22 -7.93 -8.21
N PRO A 19 43.85 -8.75 -7.33
CA PRO A 19 45.29 -8.69 -7.07
C PRO A 19 46.19 -8.89 -8.30
N ASP A 20 45.81 -9.83 -9.17
CA ASP A 20 46.62 -10.25 -10.32
C ASP A 20 46.11 -9.71 -11.67
N ASP A 21 44.91 -9.10 -11.68
CA ASP A 21 44.27 -8.61 -12.91
C ASP A 21 44.42 -7.09 -13.05
N LYS A 22 45.45 -6.68 -13.81
CA LYS A 22 45.75 -5.26 -14.06
C LYS A 22 44.75 -4.57 -15.00
N GLU A 23 43.96 -5.31 -15.77
CA GLU A 23 42.92 -4.71 -16.61
C GLU A 23 41.70 -4.40 -15.77
N MET A 24 41.27 -5.35 -14.94
CA MET A 24 40.18 -5.15 -13.99
C MET A 24 40.51 -4.07 -12.95
N GLN A 25 41.76 -4.01 -12.45
CA GLN A 25 42.17 -2.88 -11.59
C GLN A 25 41.99 -1.52 -12.29
N ARG A 26 42.39 -1.41 -13.57
CA ARG A 26 42.27 -0.16 -14.33
C ARG A 26 40.82 0.21 -14.59
N TYR A 27 39.99 -0.78 -14.90
CA TYR A 27 38.55 -0.62 -15.08
C TYR A 27 37.88 -0.10 -13.80
N CYS A 28 38.05 -0.79 -12.66
CA CYS A 28 37.46 -0.38 -11.39
C CYS A 28 37.94 1.02 -10.94
N ILE A 29 39.24 1.31 -11.10
CA ILE A 29 39.76 2.66 -10.80
C ILE A 29 39.08 3.71 -11.71
N SER A 30 38.82 3.39 -12.98
CA SER A 30 38.14 4.33 -13.88
C SER A 30 36.69 4.57 -13.44
N GLU A 31 35.95 3.51 -13.14
CA GLU A 31 34.56 3.62 -12.68
C GLU A 31 34.45 4.38 -11.36
N GLU A 32 35.29 4.09 -10.37
CA GLU A 32 35.22 4.78 -9.08
C GLU A 32 35.62 6.25 -9.19
N LYS A 33 36.55 6.60 -10.08
CA LYS A 33 36.86 8.00 -10.38
C LYS A 33 35.67 8.71 -11.04
N GLU A 34 34.99 8.03 -11.95
CA GLU A 34 33.79 8.56 -12.60
C GLU A 34 32.69 8.79 -11.56
N GLY A 35 32.39 7.79 -10.72
CA GLY A 35 31.42 7.91 -9.63
C GLY A 35 31.73 9.08 -8.69
N TYR A 36 32.99 9.22 -8.26
CA TYR A 36 33.39 10.36 -7.43
C TYR A 36 33.18 11.70 -8.13
N ASN A 37 33.58 11.83 -9.40
CA ASN A 37 33.38 13.07 -10.14
C ASN A 37 31.89 13.38 -10.35
N LYS A 38 31.06 12.37 -10.61
CA LYS A 38 29.60 12.51 -10.70
C LYS A 38 29.01 13.01 -9.39
N LEU A 39 29.41 12.41 -8.26
CA LEU A 39 28.99 12.85 -6.92
C LEU A 39 29.33 14.33 -6.67
N GLN A 40 30.54 14.77 -7.05
CA GLN A 40 30.93 16.18 -6.90
C GLN A 40 30.13 17.12 -7.83
N SER A 41 29.56 16.61 -8.91
CA SER A 41 28.76 17.38 -9.87
C SER A 41 27.26 17.40 -9.56
N ILE A 42 26.80 16.69 -8.54
CA ILE A 42 25.40 16.74 -8.11
C ILE A 42 25.05 18.18 -7.71
N ASP A 43 23.97 18.69 -8.29
CA ASP A 43 23.39 19.97 -7.92
C ASP A 43 22.32 19.78 -6.83
N PHE A 44 22.65 20.19 -5.61
CA PHE A 44 21.73 20.14 -4.48
C PHE A 44 20.75 21.33 -4.48
N GLY A 45 21.04 22.41 -5.20
CA GLY A 45 20.20 23.61 -5.26
C GLY A 45 19.91 24.18 -3.87
N ASP A 46 18.63 24.35 -3.54
CA ASP A 46 18.17 24.86 -2.24
C ASP A 46 18.49 23.94 -1.06
N LEU A 47 18.98 22.72 -1.32
CA LEU A 47 19.31 21.70 -0.32
C LEU A 47 20.83 21.56 -0.08
N GLU A 48 21.64 22.51 -0.54
CA GLU A 48 23.12 22.45 -0.40
C GLU A 48 23.55 22.30 1.07
N ASN A 49 22.76 22.81 2.03
CA ASN A 49 23.03 22.66 3.46
C ASN A 49 22.91 21.21 3.96
N LEU A 50 22.22 20.32 3.24
CA LEU A 50 22.06 18.90 3.58
C LEU A 50 23.04 17.99 2.83
N LYS A 51 23.86 18.54 1.92
CA LYS A 51 24.80 17.77 1.10
C LYS A 51 25.68 16.82 1.90
N ASP A 52 26.27 17.31 2.98
CA ASP A 52 27.16 16.51 3.82
C ASP A 52 26.41 15.37 4.52
N GLU A 53 25.12 15.56 4.84
CA GLU A 53 24.26 14.54 5.44
C GLU A 53 23.98 13.39 4.46
N PHE A 54 23.55 13.71 3.24
CA PHE A 54 23.30 12.70 2.19
C PHE A 54 24.57 11.90 1.88
N ILE A 55 25.70 12.59 1.69
CA ILE A 55 26.98 11.94 1.38
C ILE A 55 27.41 11.05 2.54
N LYS A 56 27.26 11.52 3.79
CA LYS A 56 27.63 10.75 4.97
C LYS A 56 26.77 9.50 5.10
N SER A 57 25.45 9.60 4.94
CA SER A 57 24.54 8.46 4.99
C SER A 57 24.90 7.40 3.94
N ALA A 58 25.16 7.81 2.70
CA ALA A 58 25.57 6.89 1.64
C ALA A 58 26.93 6.20 1.93
N LEU A 59 27.89 6.93 2.51
CA LEU A 59 29.19 6.37 2.93
C LEU A 59 29.10 5.35 4.07
N GLU A 60 28.04 5.39 4.88
CA GLU A 60 27.81 4.39 5.93
C GLU A 60 27.30 3.05 5.37
N SER A 61 26.66 3.08 4.20
CA SER A 61 26.05 1.91 3.56
C SER A 61 26.87 1.34 2.41
N PHE A 62 27.60 2.18 1.69
CA PHE A 62 28.28 1.82 0.45
C PHE A 62 29.76 2.17 0.48
N GLU A 63 30.56 1.28 -0.08
CA GLU A 63 31.99 1.52 -0.21
C GLU A 63 32.32 2.17 -1.57
N HIS A 64 31.67 1.72 -2.65
CA HIS A 64 31.99 2.11 -4.02
C HIS A 64 31.42 3.49 -4.37
N TRP A 65 32.25 4.34 -4.98
CA TRP A 65 31.83 5.71 -5.32
C TRP A 65 30.70 5.80 -6.33
N THR A 66 30.52 4.78 -7.17
CA THR A 66 29.36 4.67 -8.07
C THR A 66 28.07 4.43 -7.29
N GLU A 67 28.07 3.49 -6.34
CA GLU A 67 26.92 3.20 -5.48
C GLU A 67 26.59 4.38 -4.56
N ILE A 68 27.61 5.04 -4.01
CA ILE A 68 27.44 6.26 -3.21
C ILE A 68 26.78 7.35 -4.05
N PHE A 69 27.23 7.56 -5.28
CA PHE A 69 26.62 8.52 -6.20
C PHE A 69 25.15 8.18 -6.48
N ASP A 70 24.86 6.94 -6.87
CA ASP A 70 23.50 6.49 -7.19
C ASP A 70 22.56 6.63 -5.97
N SER A 71 23.05 6.30 -4.77
CA SER A 71 22.31 6.45 -3.52
C SER A 71 22.02 7.92 -3.20
N VAL A 72 22.99 8.81 -3.30
CA VAL A 72 22.80 10.25 -3.04
C VAL A 72 21.85 10.87 -4.06
N GLU A 73 22.00 10.54 -5.35
CA GLU A 73 21.12 11.04 -6.40
C GLU A 73 19.66 10.59 -6.18
N SER A 74 19.46 9.31 -5.88
CA SER A 74 18.14 8.73 -5.59
C SER A 74 17.49 9.38 -4.37
N GLU A 75 18.22 9.48 -3.25
CA GLU A 75 17.71 10.05 -2.00
C GLU A 75 17.41 11.55 -2.14
N LEU A 76 18.25 12.30 -2.86
CA LEU A 76 17.99 13.71 -3.14
C LEU A 76 16.75 13.90 -4.00
N SER A 77 16.54 13.08 -5.04
CA SER A 77 15.32 13.12 -5.85
C SER A 77 14.10 12.80 -5.01
N ALA A 78 14.16 11.72 -4.22
CA ALA A 78 13.07 11.31 -3.34
C ALA A 78 12.71 12.41 -2.34
N TYR A 79 13.70 13.09 -1.75
CA TYR A 79 13.44 14.17 -0.81
C TYR A 79 12.79 15.39 -1.47
N ARG A 80 13.20 15.74 -2.70
CA ARG A 80 12.54 16.82 -3.47
C ARG A 80 11.09 16.48 -3.77
N GLU A 81 10.82 15.27 -4.21
CA GLU A 81 9.47 14.77 -4.47
C GLU A 81 8.64 14.71 -3.19
N PHE A 82 9.24 14.30 -2.07
CA PHE A 82 8.61 14.31 -0.75
C PHE A 82 8.20 15.73 -0.32
N LEU A 83 9.07 16.73 -0.52
CA LEU A 83 8.75 18.13 -0.22
C LEU A 83 7.61 18.67 -1.10
N ALA A 84 7.67 18.36 -2.40
CA ALA A 84 6.68 18.78 -3.39
C ALA A 84 5.41 17.91 -3.41
N PHE A 85 5.33 16.89 -2.55
CA PHE A 85 4.26 15.89 -2.60
C PHE A 85 2.88 16.53 -2.42
N SER A 86 1.97 16.17 -3.33
CA SER A 86 0.56 16.53 -3.28
C SER A 86 -0.29 15.37 -3.77
N ALA A 87 -1.53 15.30 -3.30
CA ALA A 87 -2.47 14.25 -3.68
C ALA A 87 -3.86 14.86 -3.92
N ASP A 88 -4.47 14.50 -5.06
CA ASP A 88 -5.78 15.00 -5.44
C ASP A 88 -6.85 14.62 -4.41
N GLY A 89 -7.62 15.61 -3.96
CA GLY A 89 -8.69 15.41 -2.98
C GLY A 89 -8.22 15.19 -1.53
N VAL A 90 -6.92 15.31 -1.26
CA VAL A 90 -6.36 15.27 0.10
C VAL A 90 -6.02 16.69 0.55
N ALA A 91 -6.48 17.07 1.74
CA ALA A 91 -6.16 18.37 2.32
C ALA A 91 -4.68 18.46 2.70
N HIS A 92 -4.11 19.66 2.63
CA HIS A 92 -2.69 19.89 2.91
C HIS A 92 -2.32 19.45 4.34
N GLU A 93 -3.18 19.70 5.32
CA GLU A 93 -2.98 19.35 6.72
C GLU A 93 -2.81 17.83 6.89
N VAL A 94 -3.60 17.04 6.17
CA VAL A 94 -3.54 15.57 6.21
C VAL A 94 -2.24 15.07 5.57
N ILE A 95 -1.76 15.73 4.51
CA ILE A 95 -0.47 15.40 3.89
C ILE A 95 0.68 15.70 4.86
N GLU A 96 0.65 16.84 5.56
CA GLU A 96 1.67 17.17 6.57
C GLU A 96 1.66 16.20 7.75
N GLU A 97 0.49 15.72 8.18
CA GLU A 97 0.39 14.62 9.15
C GLU A 97 1.05 13.33 8.62
N TRP A 98 0.79 12.95 7.36
CA TRP A 98 1.43 11.78 6.76
C TRP A 98 2.94 11.94 6.61
N LYS A 99 3.43 13.15 6.31
CA LYS A 99 4.86 13.47 6.27
C LYS A 99 5.49 13.31 7.65
N ALA A 100 4.80 13.73 8.72
CA ALA A 100 5.27 13.52 10.09
C ALA A 100 5.32 12.02 10.45
N GLU A 101 4.29 11.24 10.11
CA GLU A 101 4.29 9.78 10.28
C GLU A 101 5.42 9.10 9.48
N ALA A 102 5.70 9.57 8.27
CA ALA A 102 6.74 9.02 7.40
C ALA A 102 8.13 9.21 8.03
N LYS A 103 8.41 10.43 8.52
CA LYS A 103 9.67 10.77 9.20
C LYS A 103 9.90 9.95 10.46
N GLU A 104 8.85 9.66 11.23
CA GLU A 104 8.95 8.83 12.43
C GLU A 104 9.30 7.36 12.10
N LYS A 105 8.81 6.84 10.97
CA LYS A 105 8.99 5.43 10.59
C LYS A 105 10.26 5.15 9.81
N TYR A 106 10.69 6.11 8.99
CA TYR A 106 11.80 5.97 8.05
C TYR A 106 12.82 7.08 8.30
N GLU A 107 13.34 7.11 9.52
CA GLU A 107 14.41 8.03 9.92
C GLU A 107 15.59 7.90 8.94
N ASP A 108 16.02 9.03 8.40
CA ASP A 108 17.14 9.15 7.45
C ASP A 108 17.02 8.38 6.12
N TYR A 109 15.82 7.89 5.76
CA TYR A 109 15.56 7.22 4.48
C TYR A 109 14.40 7.86 3.72
N TYR A 110 14.72 8.81 2.83
CA TYR A 110 13.75 9.65 2.15
C TYR A 110 12.99 8.90 1.05
N ALA A 111 13.62 7.95 0.36
CA ALA A 111 12.88 7.10 -0.60
C ALA A 111 11.77 6.31 0.11
N GLY A 112 12.03 5.77 1.30
CA GLY A 112 11.02 5.10 2.11
C GLY A 112 9.91 6.05 2.59
N GLN A 113 10.27 7.29 2.94
CA GLN A 113 9.28 8.32 3.31
C GLN A 113 8.36 8.67 2.14
N LEU A 114 8.90 8.84 0.93
CA LEU A 114 8.12 9.11 -0.27
C LEU A 114 7.20 7.93 -0.62
N GLU A 115 7.74 6.71 -0.64
CA GLU A 115 6.97 5.49 -0.91
C GLU A 115 5.80 5.34 0.08
N PHE A 116 6.01 5.70 1.35
CA PHE A 116 4.95 5.71 2.34
C PHE A 116 3.80 6.68 1.99
N LEU A 117 4.12 7.90 1.55
CA LEU A 117 3.13 8.89 1.12
C LEU A 117 2.36 8.43 -0.12
N GLU A 118 3.07 7.90 -1.12
CA GLU A 118 2.46 7.37 -2.34
C GLU A 118 1.49 6.24 -2.02
N ASN A 119 1.91 5.29 -1.18
CA ASN A 119 1.07 4.19 -0.73
C ASN A 119 -0.18 4.68 0.04
N LYS A 120 -0.05 5.70 0.89
CA LYS A 120 -1.19 6.32 1.60
C LYS A 120 -2.14 7.01 0.62
N SER A 121 -1.60 7.76 -0.33
CA SER A 121 -2.38 8.44 -1.38
C SER A 121 -3.16 7.45 -2.25
N GLN A 122 -2.50 6.40 -2.74
CA GLN A 122 -3.15 5.34 -3.52
C GLN A 122 -4.29 4.65 -2.74
N LYS A 123 -4.06 4.34 -1.46
CA LYS A 123 -5.10 3.77 -0.59
C LYS A 123 -6.28 4.74 -0.42
N HIS A 124 -5.99 6.03 -0.21
CA HIS A 124 -7.03 7.05 -0.06
C HIS A 124 -7.87 7.21 -1.34
N ALA A 125 -7.22 7.29 -2.50
CA ALA A 125 -7.87 7.34 -3.80
C ALA A 125 -8.77 6.11 -4.05
N SER A 126 -8.29 4.91 -3.69
CA SER A 126 -9.08 3.67 -3.78
C SER A 126 -10.33 3.69 -2.89
N ILE A 127 -10.22 4.23 -1.67
CA ILE A 127 -11.35 4.40 -0.76
C ILE A 127 -12.37 5.38 -1.35
N ILE A 128 -11.92 6.53 -1.86
CA ILE A 128 -12.80 7.52 -2.50
C ILE A 128 -13.53 6.90 -3.69
N ALA A 129 -12.81 6.21 -4.57
CA ALA A 129 -13.40 5.55 -5.74
C ALA A 129 -14.43 4.48 -5.35
N THR A 130 -14.16 3.72 -4.28
CA THR A 130 -15.11 2.75 -3.73
C THR A 130 -16.37 3.45 -3.21
N ARG A 131 -16.21 4.51 -2.41
CA ARG A 131 -17.33 5.29 -1.88
C ARG A 131 -18.20 5.86 -3.01
N GLN A 132 -17.60 6.45 -4.04
CA GLN A 132 -18.32 6.98 -5.20
C GLN A 132 -19.21 5.94 -5.90
N GLN A 133 -18.76 4.68 -5.98
CA GLN A 133 -19.52 3.61 -6.63
C GLN A 133 -20.57 2.98 -5.70
N ILE A 134 -20.25 2.85 -4.42
CA ILE A 134 -21.04 2.06 -3.46
C ILE A 134 -22.04 2.94 -2.69
N ASP A 135 -21.69 4.17 -2.32
CA ASP A 135 -22.58 5.07 -1.57
C ASP A 135 -23.98 5.22 -2.21
N PRO A 136 -24.11 5.40 -3.55
CA PRO A 136 -25.41 5.56 -4.19
C PRO A 136 -26.33 4.34 -4.07
N ILE A 137 -25.76 3.14 -3.89
CA ILE A 137 -26.50 1.87 -3.84
C ILE A 137 -26.35 1.15 -2.51
N LYS A 138 -25.75 1.81 -1.51
CA LYS A 138 -25.42 1.20 -0.21
C LYS A 138 -26.65 0.58 0.46
N SER A 139 -27.75 1.32 0.51
CA SER A 139 -29.00 0.84 1.11
C SER A 139 -29.55 -0.39 0.37
N LEU A 140 -29.54 -0.36 -0.97
CA LEU A 140 -29.95 -1.52 -1.77
C LEU A 140 -29.07 -2.74 -1.47
N LEU A 141 -27.76 -2.59 -1.39
CA LEU A 141 -26.85 -3.71 -1.12
C LEU A 141 -27.12 -4.34 0.25
N ILE A 142 -27.43 -3.53 1.27
CA ILE A 142 -27.80 -4.01 2.60
C ILE A 142 -29.14 -4.77 2.56
N GLU A 143 -30.13 -4.26 1.83
CA GLU A 143 -31.42 -4.92 1.63
C GLU A 143 -31.27 -6.25 0.89
N LEU A 144 -30.49 -6.27 -0.19
CA LEU A 144 -30.20 -7.49 -0.95
C LEU A 144 -29.44 -8.53 -0.12
N GLU A 145 -28.48 -8.10 0.73
CA GLU A 145 -27.82 -9.02 1.67
C GLU A 145 -28.80 -9.57 2.69
N GLN A 146 -29.74 -8.77 3.21
CA GLN A 146 -30.78 -9.29 4.11
C GLN A 146 -31.64 -10.35 3.44
N ILE A 147 -32.04 -10.15 2.18
CA ILE A 147 -32.80 -11.14 1.42
C ILE A 147 -31.99 -12.43 1.29
N VAL A 148 -30.76 -12.35 0.80
CA VAL A 148 -29.91 -13.54 0.59
C VAL A 148 -29.54 -14.23 1.91
N GLY A 149 -29.22 -13.45 2.95
CA GLY A 149 -28.83 -13.96 4.26
C GLY A 149 -29.95 -14.65 5.01
N ASN A 150 -31.21 -14.27 4.74
CA ASN A 150 -32.40 -14.91 5.30
C ASN A 150 -32.70 -16.27 4.65
N GLU A 151 -32.14 -16.55 3.48
CA GLU A 151 -32.25 -17.82 2.75
C GLU A 151 -31.13 -18.83 3.12
N CYS A 152 -30.41 -18.60 4.23
CA CYS A 152 -29.42 -19.54 4.74
C CYS A 152 -30.07 -20.57 5.68
N TYR A 153 -29.91 -21.86 5.36
CA TYR A 153 -30.47 -22.98 6.12
C TYR A 153 -29.39 -23.96 6.59
N ASN A 154 -29.58 -24.52 7.79
CA ASN A 154 -28.75 -25.61 8.29
C ASN A 154 -29.52 -26.94 8.19
N GLY A 155 -29.19 -27.76 7.20
CA GLY A 155 -29.83 -29.06 6.96
C GLY A 155 -29.64 -30.10 8.07
N ASN A 156 -28.73 -29.87 9.03
CA ASN A 156 -28.55 -30.74 10.19
C ASN A 156 -29.52 -30.42 11.34
N ILE A 157 -30.29 -29.32 11.25
CA ILE A 157 -31.34 -28.98 12.22
C ILE A 157 -32.68 -29.49 11.66
N GLN A 158 -33.06 -30.71 12.06
CA GLN A 158 -34.37 -31.28 11.74
C GLN A 158 -35.45 -30.57 12.57
N ASN A 159 -36.44 -29.98 11.92
CA ASN A 159 -37.59 -29.41 12.62
C ASN A 159 -38.67 -30.49 12.78
N TYR A 160 -39.05 -30.75 14.02
CA TYR A 160 -40.26 -31.49 14.37
C TYR A 160 -41.23 -30.49 15.00
N GLY A 161 -42.41 -30.32 14.41
CA GLY A 161 -43.47 -29.51 15.02
C GLY A 161 -43.94 -30.11 16.35
N SER A 162 -44.77 -29.40 17.12
CA SER A 162 -45.34 -29.90 18.41
C SER A 162 -46.12 -31.22 18.29
N TRP A 163 -46.41 -31.67 17.07
CA TRP A 163 -47.11 -32.92 16.74
C TRP A 163 -46.24 -33.94 15.98
N GLY A 164 -44.92 -33.71 15.89
CA GLY A 164 -43.99 -34.65 15.25
C GLY A 164 -43.96 -34.62 13.72
N GLU A 165 -44.57 -33.62 13.08
CA GLU A 165 -44.48 -33.39 11.64
C GLU A 165 -43.12 -32.82 11.27
N LEU A 166 -42.51 -33.34 10.20
CA LEU A 166 -41.25 -32.87 9.64
C LEU A 166 -41.50 -31.54 8.91
N GLU A 167 -41.11 -30.43 9.53
CA GLU A 167 -41.06 -29.15 8.85
C GLU A 167 -39.75 -29.14 8.03
N SER A 168 -39.85 -29.40 6.72
CA SER A 168 -38.69 -29.55 5.82
C SER A 168 -37.85 -28.28 5.66
N GLU A 169 -38.41 -27.14 6.03
CA GLU A 169 -37.70 -25.88 6.15
C GLU A 169 -37.05 -25.87 7.54
N GLY A 170 -35.78 -26.31 7.65
CA GLY A 170 -35.02 -26.27 8.90
C GLY A 170 -35.02 -24.88 9.55
N ARG A 171 -34.62 -24.74 10.83
CA ARG A 171 -34.60 -23.42 11.49
C ARG A 171 -33.85 -22.39 10.64
N GLN A 172 -34.50 -21.26 10.35
CA GLN A 172 -33.88 -20.10 9.74
C GLN A 172 -32.63 -19.74 10.55
N PHE A 173 -31.45 -19.89 9.95
CA PHE A 173 -30.17 -19.69 10.62
C PHE A 173 -29.34 -18.68 9.83
N ARG A 174 -29.46 -17.41 10.22
CA ARG A 174 -28.67 -16.34 9.61
C ARG A 174 -27.25 -16.35 10.13
N TYR A 175 -26.29 -16.59 9.24
CA TYR A 175 -24.87 -16.41 9.52
C TYR A 175 -24.58 -14.92 9.75
N PRO A 176 -23.78 -14.57 10.77
CA PRO A 176 -23.32 -13.19 10.91
C PRO A 176 -22.36 -12.87 9.75
N VAL A 177 -22.50 -11.68 9.19
CA VAL A 177 -21.52 -11.14 8.25
C VAL A 177 -20.31 -10.67 9.03
N LYS A 178 -19.11 -11.04 8.57
CA LYS A 178 -17.85 -10.51 9.05
C LYS A 178 -17.40 -9.34 8.17
N PHE A 179 -16.89 -8.29 8.80
CA PHE A 179 -16.33 -7.11 8.16
C PHE A 179 -14.89 -6.92 8.59
N TYR A 180 -14.07 -6.39 7.69
CA TYR A 180 -12.68 -6.06 7.97
C TYR A 180 -12.49 -4.54 7.99
N SER A 181 -12.12 -4.00 9.15
CA SER A 181 -11.92 -2.56 9.36
C SER A 181 -10.42 -2.18 9.34
N GLY A 182 -9.58 -2.91 8.60
CA GLY A 182 -8.15 -2.64 8.48
C GLY A 182 -7.28 -3.21 9.62
N SER A 183 -7.79 -3.28 10.85
CA SER A 183 -7.09 -3.85 12.01
C SER A 183 -7.90 -4.91 12.76
N GLU A 184 -9.22 -4.88 12.64
CA GLU A 184 -10.13 -5.75 13.40
C GLU A 184 -11.21 -6.38 12.52
N GLU A 185 -11.58 -7.62 12.84
CA GLU A 185 -12.77 -8.28 12.31
C GLU A 185 -13.98 -7.99 13.21
N ARG A 186 -15.06 -7.48 12.61
CA ARG A 186 -16.33 -7.24 13.32
C ARG A 186 -17.41 -8.12 12.74
N LYS A 187 -18.14 -8.83 13.62
CA LYS A 187 -19.28 -9.67 13.23
C LYS A 187 -20.58 -8.93 13.48
N ARG A 188 -21.43 -8.82 12.46
CA ARG A 188 -22.76 -8.23 12.59
C ARG A 188 -23.81 -9.13 11.98
N ARG A 189 -24.91 -9.34 12.71
CA ARG A 189 -26.12 -10.01 12.17
C ARG A 189 -27.02 -9.03 11.42
N THR A 190 -26.98 -7.75 11.80
CA THR A 190 -27.71 -6.67 11.14
C THR A 190 -26.73 -5.56 10.83
N VAL A 191 -26.74 -5.09 9.59
CA VAL A 191 -25.84 -4.06 9.10
C VAL A 191 -26.59 -2.74 9.06
N SER A 192 -26.07 -1.72 9.76
CA SER A 192 -26.63 -0.36 9.71
C SER A 192 -26.16 0.34 8.42
N PRO A 193 -26.98 1.19 7.78
CA PRO A 193 -26.55 2.07 6.70
C PRO A 193 -25.38 3.01 7.06
N ASP A 194 -25.14 3.25 8.35
CA ASP A 194 -24.04 4.11 8.83
C ASP A 194 -22.64 3.50 8.62
N ILE A 195 -22.56 2.22 8.23
CA ILE A 195 -21.27 1.59 7.93
C ILE A 195 -20.59 2.30 6.73
N PRO A 196 -19.27 2.56 6.80
CA PRO A 196 -18.53 3.08 5.66
C PRO A 196 -18.56 2.11 4.48
N SER A 197 -18.66 2.64 3.26
CA SER A 197 -18.77 1.81 2.05
C SER A 197 -17.53 0.94 1.79
N GLU A 198 -16.35 1.44 2.14
CA GLU A 198 -15.10 0.69 2.10
C GLU A 198 -15.05 -0.46 3.12
N GLU A 199 -15.74 -0.35 4.26
CA GLU A 199 -15.89 -1.45 5.22
C GLU A 199 -16.96 -2.43 4.72
N LEU A 200 -18.10 -1.92 4.24
CA LEU A 200 -19.21 -2.71 3.74
C LEU A 200 -18.80 -3.71 2.64
N ILE A 201 -18.00 -3.24 1.67
CA ILE A 201 -17.57 -4.06 0.54
C ILE A 201 -16.61 -5.20 0.94
N THR A 202 -16.05 -5.17 2.15
CA THR A 202 -15.27 -6.30 2.70
C THR A 202 -16.15 -7.37 3.33
N GLY A 203 -17.45 -7.13 3.46
CA GLY A 203 -18.36 -8.02 4.16
C GLY A 203 -18.46 -9.41 3.54
N TYR A 204 -18.27 -10.45 4.35
CA TYR A 204 -18.32 -11.84 3.91
C TYR A 204 -18.97 -12.78 4.94
N TYR A 205 -19.54 -13.89 4.45
CA TYR A 205 -19.96 -15.01 5.28
C TYR A 205 -18.84 -16.04 5.37
N ALA A 206 -18.58 -16.54 6.58
CA ALA A 206 -17.64 -17.63 6.82
C ALA A 206 -18.37 -18.97 6.90
N PHE A 207 -18.08 -19.87 5.95
CA PHE A 207 -18.59 -21.23 5.86
C PHE A 207 -17.45 -22.24 6.08
N GLY A 208 -17.06 -22.42 7.34
CA GLY A 208 -15.89 -23.23 7.68
C GLY A 208 -14.60 -22.58 7.15
N ALA A 209 -13.89 -23.26 6.25
CA ALA A 209 -12.69 -22.73 5.60
C ALA A 209 -12.99 -21.87 4.36
N ASN A 210 -14.26 -21.81 3.90
CA ASN A 210 -14.66 -21.06 2.73
C ASN A 210 -15.32 -19.74 3.10
N GLU A 211 -15.21 -18.74 2.22
CA GLU A 211 -15.76 -17.41 2.43
C GLU A 211 -16.59 -16.95 1.23
N LEU A 212 -17.78 -16.40 1.50
CA LEU A 212 -18.62 -15.77 0.48
C LEU A 212 -18.61 -14.25 0.68
N ASN A 213 -17.92 -13.54 -0.21
CA ASN A 213 -17.86 -12.08 -0.25
C ASN A 213 -19.19 -11.47 -0.73
N ILE A 214 -20.21 -11.49 0.14
CA ILE A 214 -21.61 -11.22 -0.22
C ILE A 214 -21.80 -9.83 -0.85
N TYR A 215 -21.24 -8.78 -0.26
CA TYR A 215 -21.43 -7.42 -0.76
C TYR A 215 -20.76 -7.19 -2.12
N ARG A 216 -19.58 -7.77 -2.35
CA ARG A 216 -18.92 -7.76 -3.67
C ARG A 216 -19.72 -8.52 -4.72
N ALA A 217 -20.29 -9.66 -4.36
CA ALA A 217 -21.11 -10.45 -5.26
C ALA A 217 -22.37 -9.66 -5.66
N LEU A 218 -23.08 -9.07 -4.69
CA LEU A 218 -24.27 -8.26 -4.93
C LEU A 218 -23.97 -7.03 -5.78
N PHE A 219 -22.86 -6.33 -5.51
CA PHE A 219 -22.41 -5.22 -6.34
C PHE A 219 -22.23 -5.66 -7.81
N LYS A 220 -21.54 -6.79 -8.05
CA LYS A 220 -21.35 -7.32 -9.40
C LYS A 220 -22.68 -7.68 -10.08
N VAL A 221 -23.64 -8.24 -9.34
CA VAL A 221 -24.98 -8.54 -9.87
C VAL A 221 -25.70 -7.26 -10.27
N VAL A 222 -25.73 -6.25 -9.40
CA VAL A 222 -26.38 -4.96 -9.69
C VAL A 222 -25.73 -4.26 -10.88
N SER A 223 -24.39 -4.24 -10.95
CA SER A 223 -23.65 -3.68 -12.09
C SER A 223 -23.95 -4.43 -13.39
N HIS A 224 -24.00 -5.77 -13.35
CA HIS A 224 -24.38 -6.57 -14.52
C HIS A 224 -25.81 -6.25 -14.99
N LEU A 225 -26.75 -6.08 -14.05
CA LEU A 225 -28.13 -5.71 -14.37
C LEU A 225 -28.24 -4.31 -14.97
N ARG A 226 -27.46 -3.35 -14.46
CA ARG A 226 -27.35 -1.99 -15.02
C ARG A 226 -26.81 -2.02 -16.45
N GLU A 227 -25.69 -2.71 -16.67
CA GLU A 227 -25.00 -2.71 -17.96
C GLU A 227 -25.75 -3.51 -19.05
N LYS A 228 -26.36 -4.64 -18.69
CA LYS A 228 -26.98 -5.55 -19.68
C LYS A 228 -28.47 -5.36 -19.83
N TYR A 229 -29.15 -4.84 -18.82
CA TYR A 229 -30.61 -4.78 -18.77
C TYR A 229 -31.17 -3.37 -18.46
N ASP A 230 -30.32 -2.34 -18.46
CA ASP A 230 -30.68 -0.93 -18.20
C ASP A 230 -31.47 -0.75 -16.88
N LEU A 231 -31.11 -1.54 -15.87
CA LEU A 231 -31.76 -1.46 -14.56
C LEU A 231 -31.54 -0.06 -13.94
N LYS A 232 -32.62 0.67 -13.72
CA LYS A 232 -32.60 1.97 -13.03
C LYS A 232 -32.70 1.74 -11.53
N VAL A 233 -31.65 2.13 -10.81
CA VAL A 233 -31.50 2.03 -9.36
C VAL A 233 -31.03 3.36 -8.84
#